data_AF-A0A9R0K297-F1
#
_entry.id   AF-A0A9R0K297-F1
#
_cell.length_a   1.000
_cell.length_b   1.000
_cell.length_c   1.000
_cell.angle_alpha   90.00
_cell.angle_beta   90.00
_cell.angle_gamma   90.00
#
_symmetry.space_group_name_H-M   'P 1'
#
loop_
_entity.id
_entity.type
_entity.pdbx_description
1 polymer ?
#
loop_
_entity_poly.entity_id
_entity_poly.type
_entity_poly.pdbx_seq_one_letter_code
_entity_poly.pdbx_strand_id
1 'polypeptide(L)'
;MDCSICTTMPFILRPPRNTICAACYEGARNLISLVNKFDGDNNNNNNTKFGDKSGGNNVISSSNSSSCKGLANVVKWVKEMKDIEEEVSDKMSFLAEFEVAFKDEIHTDILVKPGNNGPPIPAHRALLAAKSEIFKNMLDSDDCKEAPKEAITLHELNHDELESLLKFLYCGNLPIENVEKHLYSLSLAADKYEIHFLQKFCDRQMLTSLSSSNALDILEISDVCSNITLKDTALNFIVRNMEDIVFSSKFEVFALKNPHLSVQITRASLLDIKNRRNAM
;
A
#
# COMPACT_ATOMS: atom_id res chain seq x y z
N MET A 1 35.13 30.95 -10.80
CA MET A 1 33.84 31.28 -10.17
C MET A 1 32.82 30.47 -10.93
N ASP A 2 32.27 29.45 -10.29
CA ASP A 2 31.39 28.49 -10.93
C ASP A 2 29.93 28.98 -10.83
N CYS A 3 29.06 28.52 -11.74
CA CYS A 3 27.63 28.77 -11.58
C CYS A 3 27.20 28.16 -10.25
N SER A 4 26.41 28.90 -9.46
CA SER A 4 25.95 28.48 -8.14
C SER A 4 25.09 27.21 -8.15
N ILE A 5 24.68 26.73 -9.33
CA ILE A 5 23.86 25.53 -9.55
C ILE A 5 24.66 24.43 -10.26
N CYS A 6 25.46 24.75 -11.29
CA CYS A 6 26.24 23.76 -12.05
C CYS A 6 27.74 24.10 -12.03
N THR A 7 28.57 23.23 -11.45
CA THR A 7 30.01 23.46 -11.27
C THR A 7 30.85 23.21 -12.53
N THR A 8 30.24 22.93 -13.67
CA THR A 8 30.88 22.34 -14.86
C THR A 8 31.09 23.28 -16.05
N MET A 9 31.08 24.61 -15.85
CA MET A 9 31.25 25.57 -16.96
C MET A 9 32.74 25.84 -17.32
N PRO A 10 33.12 25.75 -18.63
CA PRO A 10 34.46 26.14 -19.10
C PRO A 10 34.82 27.58 -18.71
N PHE A 11 36.11 27.84 -18.45
CA PHE A 11 36.60 29.10 -17.87
C PHE A 11 36.17 30.37 -18.63
N ILE A 12 35.96 30.26 -19.95
CA ILE A 12 35.73 31.35 -20.89
C ILE A 12 34.25 31.81 -20.90
N LEU A 13 33.33 31.01 -20.36
CA LEU A 13 31.88 31.31 -20.30
C LEU A 13 31.40 31.57 -18.86
N ARG A 14 32.32 31.89 -17.95
CA ARG A 14 32.01 32.01 -16.53
C ARG A 14 31.29 33.32 -16.22
N PRO A 15 30.07 33.28 -15.64
CA PRO A 15 29.38 34.49 -15.24
C PRO A 15 30.00 35.08 -13.93
N PRO A 16 29.72 36.35 -13.61
CA PRO A 16 30.18 36.99 -12.37
C PRO A 16 29.68 36.25 -11.11
N ARG A 17 30.32 36.49 -9.95
CA ARG A 17 29.91 35.90 -8.65
C ARG A 17 28.40 36.07 -8.41
N ASN A 18 27.77 35.04 -7.85
CA ASN A 18 26.33 34.98 -7.53
C ASN A 18 25.38 35.07 -8.74
N THR A 19 25.85 34.71 -9.94
CA THR A 19 25.03 34.67 -11.15
C THR A 19 24.88 33.23 -11.63
N ILE A 20 23.67 32.81 -11.99
CA ILE A 20 23.42 31.51 -12.62
C ILE A 20 23.76 31.57 -14.11
N CYS A 21 24.26 30.46 -14.67
CA CYS A 21 24.52 30.40 -16.11
C CYS A 21 23.20 30.41 -16.91
N ALA A 22 23.26 30.79 -18.18
CA ALA A 22 22.08 30.87 -19.05
C ALA A 22 21.29 29.55 -19.10
N ALA A 23 21.99 28.40 -19.11
CA ALA A 23 21.37 27.08 -19.09
C ALA A 23 20.60 26.81 -17.77
N CYS A 24 21.16 27.19 -16.62
CA CYS A 24 20.47 27.07 -15.34
C CYS A 24 19.30 28.07 -15.22
N TYR A 25 19.42 29.27 -15.77
CA TYR A 25 18.33 30.25 -15.83
C TYR A 25 17.17 29.76 -16.71
N GLU A 26 17.46 29.22 -17.89
CA GLU A 26 16.45 28.63 -18.76
C GLU A 26 15.80 27.39 -18.11
N GLY A 27 16.61 26.53 -17.46
CA GLY A 27 16.10 25.41 -16.69
C GLY A 27 15.13 25.85 -15.58
N ALA A 28 15.50 26.85 -14.79
CA ALA A 28 14.66 27.40 -13.73
C ALA A 28 13.38 28.06 -14.29
N ARG A 29 13.47 28.83 -15.38
CA ARG A 29 12.29 29.42 -16.04
C ARG A 29 11.32 28.38 -16.55
N ASN A 30 11.82 27.29 -17.14
CA ASN A 30 10.98 26.20 -17.64
C ASN A 30 10.27 25.49 -16.49
N LEU A 31 10.96 25.24 -15.36
CA LEU A 31 10.35 24.66 -14.15
C LEU A 31 9.32 25.60 -13.51
N ILE A 32 9.59 26.90 -13.41
CA ILE A 32 8.62 27.87 -12.86
C ILE A 32 7.38 27.96 -13.76
N SER A 33 7.56 28.00 -15.08
CA SER A 33 6.43 27.99 -16.02
C SER A 33 5.62 26.68 -15.94
N LEU A 34 6.27 25.57 -15.56
CA LEU A 34 5.61 24.29 -15.33
C LEU A 34 4.73 24.33 -14.08
N VAL A 35 5.29 24.79 -12.96
CA VAL A 35 4.58 24.96 -11.67
C VAL A 35 3.38 25.90 -11.83
N ASN A 36 3.57 27.05 -12.49
CA ASN A 36 2.47 27.99 -12.71
C ASN A 36 1.34 27.43 -13.60
N LYS A 37 1.64 26.48 -14.49
CA LYS A 37 0.60 25.77 -15.26
C LYS A 37 -0.18 24.78 -14.39
N PHE A 38 0.46 24.15 -13.41
CA PHE A 38 -0.23 23.34 -12.41
C PHE A 38 -1.18 24.19 -11.54
N ASP A 39 -0.75 25.40 -11.15
CA ASP A 39 -1.55 26.30 -10.30
C ASP A 39 -2.69 27.01 -11.06
N GLY A 40 -2.46 27.37 -12.33
CA GLY A 40 -3.45 28.07 -13.16
C GLY A 40 -4.69 27.24 -13.51
N ASP A 41 -4.53 25.93 -13.73
CA ASP A 41 -5.67 25.04 -14.03
C ASP A 41 -6.47 24.66 -12.77
N ASN A 42 -5.88 24.70 -11.57
CA ASN A 42 -6.61 24.54 -10.31
C ASN A 42 -7.51 25.75 -9.98
N ASN A 43 -7.20 26.95 -10.48
CA ASN A 43 -7.96 28.18 -10.20
C ASN A 43 -9.04 28.51 -11.26
N ASN A 44 -9.03 27.87 -12.43
CA ASN A 44 -10.01 28.16 -13.49
C ASN A 44 -11.41 27.55 -13.26
N ASN A 45 -11.67 26.96 -12.09
CA ASN A 45 -13.03 26.67 -11.65
C ASN A 45 -13.73 27.84 -10.93
N ASN A 46 -13.13 29.04 -10.87
CA ASN A 46 -13.85 30.23 -10.40
C ASN A 46 -13.53 31.50 -11.22
N ASN A 47 -14.56 31.92 -11.96
CA ASN A 47 -14.83 33.26 -12.50
C ASN A 47 -14.11 33.73 -13.77
N THR A 48 -14.92 33.77 -14.83
CA THR A 48 -14.79 34.60 -16.01
C THR A 48 -14.80 36.10 -15.68
N LYS A 49 -13.86 36.87 -16.24
CA LYS A 49 -14.11 38.04 -17.12
C LYS A 49 -12.83 38.81 -17.46
N PHE A 50 -12.64 38.99 -18.77
CA PHE A 50 -12.20 40.20 -19.50
C PHE A 50 -11.63 41.38 -18.67
N GLY A 51 -10.52 42.02 -19.06
CA GLY A 51 -9.69 41.87 -20.25
C GLY A 51 -8.57 42.91 -20.23
N ASP A 52 -7.57 42.72 -21.08
CA ASP A 52 -6.50 43.71 -21.27
C ASP A 52 -6.27 43.99 -22.76
N LYS A 53 -6.17 45.29 -23.07
CA LYS A 53 -5.70 45.81 -24.34
C LYS A 53 -4.21 46.16 -24.22
N SER A 54 -3.52 45.81 -25.29
CA SER A 54 -2.39 46.52 -25.90
C SER A 54 -1.01 46.45 -25.25
N GLY A 55 -0.09 45.88 -26.02
CA GLY A 55 1.06 46.66 -26.49
C GLY A 55 2.42 45.97 -26.36
N GLY A 56 3.00 45.60 -27.50
CA GLY A 56 4.45 45.81 -27.69
C GLY A 56 5.33 44.57 -27.87
N ASN A 57 5.64 44.33 -29.15
CA ASN A 57 6.93 43.87 -29.68
C ASN A 57 7.31 42.39 -29.58
N ASN A 58 6.98 41.70 -30.67
CA ASN A 58 7.73 40.60 -31.24
C ASN A 58 9.23 40.93 -31.34
N VAL A 59 10.05 40.19 -30.60
CA VAL A 59 11.39 39.81 -31.03
C VAL A 59 11.37 38.32 -31.26
N ILE A 60 11.26 37.95 -32.53
CA ILE A 60 11.46 36.60 -33.03
C ILE A 60 12.97 36.37 -33.00
N SER A 61 13.45 35.76 -31.92
CA SER A 61 14.74 35.06 -31.93
C SER A 61 14.44 33.58 -32.05
N SER A 62 14.62 33.08 -33.27
CA SER A 62 14.61 31.67 -33.63
C SER A 62 15.66 30.91 -32.83
N SER A 63 15.23 30.31 -31.72
CA SER A 63 15.92 29.21 -31.06
C SER A 63 15.10 27.94 -31.31
N ASN A 64 15.75 26.93 -31.89
CA ASN A 64 15.17 25.63 -32.19
C ASN A 64 14.47 25.04 -30.96
N SER A 65 13.14 25.09 -30.94
CA SER A 65 12.28 24.58 -29.87
C SER A 65 12.12 23.06 -29.99
N SER A 66 13.19 22.31 -29.81
CA SER A 66 13.14 20.84 -29.74
C SER A 66 13.08 20.30 -28.31
N SER A 67 13.08 21.15 -27.28
CA SER A 67 13.26 20.72 -25.87
C SER A 67 11.97 20.50 -25.04
N CYS A 68 10.78 20.92 -25.50
CA CYS A 68 9.59 20.90 -24.62
C CYS A 68 8.59 19.76 -24.84
N LYS A 69 8.79 18.87 -25.83
CA LYS A 69 7.86 17.74 -26.06
C LYS A 69 7.82 16.78 -24.86
N GLY A 70 8.98 16.53 -24.23
CA GLY A 70 9.07 15.68 -23.05
C GLY A 70 8.29 16.22 -21.85
N LEU A 71 8.49 17.51 -21.52
CA LEU A 71 7.83 18.14 -20.37
C LEU A 71 6.31 18.27 -20.55
N ALA A 72 5.85 18.63 -21.75
CA ALA A 72 4.41 18.69 -22.05
C ALA A 72 3.74 17.31 -21.91
N ASN A 73 4.43 16.24 -22.33
CA ASN A 73 3.94 14.88 -22.15
C ASN A 73 3.89 14.47 -20.66
N VAL A 74 4.87 14.86 -19.85
CA VAL A 74 4.86 14.61 -18.40
C VAL A 74 3.68 15.32 -17.72
N VAL A 75 3.42 16.59 -18.06
CA VAL A 75 2.25 17.32 -17.50
C VAL A 75 0.95 16.65 -17.84
N LYS A 76 0.79 16.25 -19.11
CA LYS A 76 -0.40 15.54 -19.57
C LYS A 76 -0.60 14.25 -18.77
N TRP A 77 0.46 13.47 -18.59
CA TRP A 77 0.42 12.23 -17.82
C TRP A 77 0.07 12.45 -16.33
N VAL A 78 0.65 13.48 -15.68
CA VAL A 78 0.31 13.81 -14.28
C VAL A 78 -1.16 14.21 -14.14
N LYS A 79 -1.69 14.97 -15.10
CA LYS A 79 -3.12 15.33 -15.11
C LYS A 79 -4.00 14.09 -15.25
N GLU A 80 -3.68 13.23 -16.22
CA GLU A 80 -4.38 11.94 -16.40
C GLU A 80 -4.33 11.08 -15.14
N MET A 81 -3.20 11.03 -14.43
CA MET A 81 -3.11 10.30 -13.15
C MET A 81 -4.00 10.89 -12.07
N LYS A 82 -4.08 12.23 -11.97
CA LYS A 82 -4.95 12.90 -11.00
C LYS A 82 -6.42 12.62 -11.30
N ASP A 83 -6.81 12.70 -12.57
CA ASP A 83 -8.17 12.40 -13.00
C ASP A 83 -8.53 10.92 -12.71
N ILE A 84 -7.59 9.99 -12.90
CA ILE A 84 -7.74 8.57 -12.54
C ILE A 84 -7.86 8.39 -11.01
N GLU A 85 -7.05 9.10 -10.23
CA GLU A 85 -7.09 9.03 -8.77
C GLU A 85 -8.44 9.51 -8.22
N GLU A 86 -8.96 10.62 -8.76
CA GLU A 86 -10.28 11.15 -8.42
C GLU A 86 -11.40 10.15 -8.81
N GLU A 87 -11.36 9.58 -10.01
CA GLU A 87 -12.34 8.57 -10.44
C GLU A 87 -12.30 7.30 -9.56
N VAL A 88 -11.10 6.86 -9.17
CA VAL A 88 -10.93 5.72 -8.25
C VAL A 88 -11.45 6.07 -6.86
N SER A 89 -11.20 7.28 -6.37
CA SER A 89 -11.70 7.77 -5.09
C SER A 89 -13.23 7.78 -5.06
N ASP A 90 -13.87 8.33 -6.10
CA ASP A 90 -15.33 8.39 -6.19
C ASP A 90 -15.96 6.99 -6.21
N LYS A 91 -15.39 6.05 -6.98
CA LYS A 91 -15.83 4.65 -6.99
C LYS A 91 -15.66 4.00 -5.62
N MET A 92 -14.56 4.30 -4.92
CA MET A 92 -14.31 3.76 -3.59
C MET A 92 -15.31 4.30 -2.57
N SER A 93 -15.64 5.60 -2.63
CA SER A 93 -16.66 6.22 -1.78
C SER A 93 -18.06 5.62 -2.02
N PHE A 94 -18.45 5.43 -3.27
CA PHE A 94 -19.72 4.79 -3.63
C PHE A 94 -19.82 3.36 -3.08
N LEU A 95 -18.75 2.57 -3.19
CA LEU A 95 -18.73 1.19 -2.69
C LEU A 95 -18.65 1.12 -1.16
N ALA A 96 -18.07 2.13 -0.50
CA ALA A 96 -18.01 2.19 0.96
C ALA A 96 -19.40 2.34 1.60
N GLU A 97 -20.44 2.74 0.86
CA GLU A 97 -21.83 2.81 1.34
C GLU A 97 -22.36 1.46 1.85
N PHE A 98 -21.81 0.33 1.38
CA PHE A 98 -22.14 -1.00 1.91
C PHE A 98 -21.77 -1.17 3.39
N GLU A 99 -20.86 -0.35 3.93
CA GLU A 99 -20.56 -0.33 5.36
C GLU A 99 -21.79 0.08 6.19
N VAL A 100 -22.68 0.93 5.65
CA VAL A 100 -23.94 1.31 6.30
C VAL A 100 -24.84 0.09 6.44
N ALA A 101 -24.97 -0.72 5.38
CA ALA A 101 -25.76 -1.95 5.43
C ALA A 101 -25.25 -2.95 6.49
N PHE A 102 -23.94 -2.97 6.74
CA PHE A 102 -23.34 -3.76 7.82
C PHE A 102 -23.65 -3.18 9.20
N LYS A 103 -23.44 -1.88 9.41
CA LYS A 103 -23.65 -1.23 10.72
C LYS A 103 -25.10 -1.19 11.16
N ASP A 104 -25.99 -0.95 10.22
CA ASP A 104 -27.43 -0.79 10.47
C ASP A 104 -28.19 -2.13 10.30
N GLU A 105 -27.47 -3.23 10.01
CA GLU A 105 -28.00 -4.59 9.82
C GLU A 105 -29.15 -4.64 8.80
N ILE A 106 -29.06 -3.83 7.74
CA ILE A 106 -30.13 -3.67 6.74
C ILE A 106 -30.24 -4.94 5.91
N HIS A 107 -31.35 -5.68 6.04
CA HIS A 107 -31.67 -6.87 5.23
C HIS A 107 -30.66 -8.04 5.35
N THR A 108 -29.99 -8.18 6.48
CA THR A 108 -29.11 -9.33 6.74
C THR A 108 -29.87 -10.65 6.72
N ASP A 109 -29.28 -11.70 6.14
CA ASP A 109 -29.91 -13.00 5.87
C ASP A 109 -29.13 -14.19 6.44
N ILE A 110 -28.03 -13.94 7.17
CA ILE A 110 -27.26 -14.96 7.87
C ILE A 110 -26.54 -14.40 9.11
N LEU A 111 -26.31 -15.27 10.10
CA LEU A 111 -25.47 -14.99 11.26
C LEU A 111 -24.07 -15.62 11.11
N VAL A 112 -23.02 -14.85 11.41
CA VAL A 112 -21.64 -15.36 11.48
C VAL A 112 -21.21 -15.44 12.93
N LYS A 113 -20.88 -16.64 13.40
CA LYS A 113 -20.51 -16.95 14.78
C LYS A 113 -18.98 -16.95 14.93
N PRO A 114 -18.43 -16.28 15.96
CA PRO A 114 -17.02 -16.42 16.30
C PRO A 114 -16.75 -17.76 17.01
N GLY A 115 -15.51 -18.21 17.00
CA GLY A 115 -15.10 -19.48 17.62
C GLY A 115 -15.11 -19.49 19.15
N ASN A 116 -15.08 -18.33 19.79
CA ASN A 116 -14.96 -18.18 21.24
C ASN A 116 -16.31 -18.03 21.97
N ASN A 117 -17.42 -18.50 21.38
CA ASN A 117 -18.79 -18.30 21.89
C ASN A 117 -19.18 -16.82 22.10
N GLY A 118 -18.48 -15.88 21.43
CA GLY A 118 -18.91 -14.50 21.36
C GLY A 118 -20.23 -14.33 20.61
N PRO A 119 -20.86 -13.15 20.70
CA PRO A 119 -22.14 -12.91 20.04
C PRO A 119 -21.99 -13.04 18.51
N PRO A 120 -22.97 -13.68 17.83
CA PRO A 120 -23.00 -13.74 16.37
C PRO A 120 -23.18 -12.35 15.76
N ILE A 121 -22.63 -12.16 14.57
CA ILE A 121 -22.72 -10.91 13.81
C ILE A 121 -23.63 -11.13 12.59
N PRO A 122 -24.70 -10.36 12.40
CA PRO A 122 -25.52 -10.40 11.20
C PRO A 122 -24.74 -9.99 9.95
N ALA A 123 -24.98 -10.69 8.83
CA ALA A 123 -24.29 -10.46 7.57
C ALA A 123 -25.15 -10.82 6.35
N HIS A 124 -24.58 -10.65 5.16
CA HIS A 124 -25.21 -10.94 3.88
C HIS A 124 -24.54 -12.12 3.18
N ARG A 125 -25.29 -13.19 2.89
CA ARG A 125 -24.79 -14.38 2.18
C ARG A 125 -24.17 -14.01 0.83
N ALA A 126 -24.89 -13.19 0.06
CA ALA A 126 -24.44 -12.75 -1.26
C ALA A 126 -23.10 -12.00 -1.21
N LEU A 127 -22.90 -11.15 -0.19
CA LEU A 127 -21.66 -10.41 -0.03
C LEU A 127 -20.51 -11.32 0.37
N LEU A 128 -20.73 -12.23 1.34
CA LEU A 128 -19.71 -13.20 1.74
C LEU A 128 -19.27 -14.09 0.56
N ALA A 129 -20.25 -14.63 -0.17
CA ALA A 129 -20.01 -15.46 -1.35
C ALA A 129 -19.28 -14.71 -2.47
N ALA A 130 -19.58 -13.43 -2.68
CA ALA A 130 -18.90 -12.62 -3.70
C ALA A 130 -17.43 -12.30 -3.35
N LYS A 131 -17.04 -12.34 -2.08
CA LYS A 131 -15.71 -11.95 -1.60
C LYS A 131 -14.76 -13.14 -1.40
N SER A 132 -15.28 -14.36 -1.36
CA SER A 132 -14.52 -15.58 -1.11
C SER A 132 -15.20 -16.78 -1.74
N GLU A 133 -14.48 -17.52 -2.57
CA GLU A 133 -14.98 -18.79 -3.12
C GLU A 133 -15.20 -19.83 -2.01
N ILE A 134 -14.40 -19.79 -0.94
CA ILE A 134 -14.60 -20.65 0.24
C ILE A 134 -15.91 -20.31 0.94
N PHE A 135 -16.23 -19.03 1.13
CA PHE A 135 -17.53 -18.65 1.69
C PHE A 135 -18.69 -19.03 0.77
N LYS A 136 -18.56 -18.83 -0.54
CA LYS A 136 -19.55 -19.25 -1.51
C LYS A 136 -19.83 -20.75 -1.41
N ASN A 137 -18.80 -21.59 -1.46
CA ASN A 137 -18.92 -23.04 -1.32
C ASN A 137 -19.49 -23.46 0.05
N MET A 138 -19.18 -22.72 1.12
CA MET A 138 -19.73 -23.00 2.44
C MET A 138 -21.22 -22.65 2.56
N LEU A 139 -21.69 -21.66 1.81
CA LEU A 139 -23.06 -21.15 1.83
C LEU A 139 -23.98 -21.80 0.80
N ASP A 140 -23.40 -22.38 -0.25
CA ASP A 140 -24.09 -23.19 -1.25
C ASP A 140 -24.47 -24.56 -0.68
N SER A 141 -25.57 -25.11 -1.18
CA SER A 141 -25.95 -26.50 -0.92
C SER A 141 -25.41 -27.38 -2.05
N ASP A 142 -24.86 -28.53 -1.71
CA ASP A 142 -24.49 -29.56 -2.70
C ASP A 142 -25.21 -30.89 -2.42
N ASP A 143 -24.97 -31.90 -3.25
CA ASP A 143 -25.59 -33.23 -3.14
C ASP A 143 -25.26 -33.95 -1.82
N CYS A 144 -24.23 -33.51 -1.10
CA CYS A 144 -23.72 -34.13 0.12
C CYS A 144 -23.98 -33.31 1.39
N LYS A 145 -24.31 -32.02 1.28
CA LYS A 145 -24.41 -31.09 2.40
C LYS A 145 -25.48 -30.03 2.17
N GLU A 146 -26.44 -29.97 3.09
CA GLU A 146 -27.39 -28.87 3.14
C GLU A 146 -26.66 -27.55 3.45
N ALA A 147 -27.02 -26.50 2.72
CA ALA A 147 -26.55 -25.15 3.02
C ALA A 147 -26.91 -24.76 4.46
N PRO A 148 -26.03 -24.04 5.17
CA PRO A 148 -26.35 -23.50 6.50
C PRO A 148 -27.58 -22.59 6.38
N LYS A 149 -28.63 -22.92 7.14
CA LYS A 149 -29.92 -22.20 7.08
C LYS A 149 -29.87 -20.87 7.81
N GLU A 150 -29.27 -20.84 9.00
CA GLU A 150 -29.30 -19.66 9.89
C GLU A 150 -27.92 -19.07 10.19
N ALA A 151 -26.87 -19.90 10.26
CA ALA A 151 -25.56 -19.43 10.69
C ALA A 151 -24.38 -20.26 10.16
N ILE A 152 -23.22 -19.60 10.05
CA ILE A 152 -21.90 -20.21 9.88
C ILE A 152 -20.98 -19.85 11.04
N THR A 153 -19.97 -20.65 11.33
CA THR A 153 -19.02 -20.40 12.42
C THR A 153 -17.59 -20.31 11.89
N LEU A 154 -16.88 -19.22 12.22
CA LEU A 154 -15.45 -19.06 11.93
C LEU A 154 -14.67 -19.30 13.23
N HIS A 155 -14.21 -20.54 13.42
CA HIS A 155 -13.69 -21.05 14.69
C HIS A 155 -12.37 -20.42 15.14
N GLU A 156 -11.61 -19.87 14.21
CA GLU A 156 -10.29 -19.28 14.41
C GLU A 156 -10.34 -17.80 14.80
N LEU A 157 -11.51 -17.17 14.72
CA LEU A 157 -11.69 -15.75 15.02
C LEU A 157 -12.50 -15.57 16.30
N ASN A 158 -12.03 -14.67 17.16
CA ASN A 158 -12.85 -14.10 18.21
C ASN A 158 -13.82 -13.03 17.65
N HIS A 159 -14.70 -12.50 18.50
CA HIS A 159 -15.71 -11.51 18.08
C HIS A 159 -15.09 -10.24 17.45
N ASP A 160 -14.08 -9.63 18.07
CA ASP A 160 -13.43 -8.41 17.55
C ASP A 160 -12.72 -8.66 16.21
N GLU A 161 -12.06 -9.81 16.08
CA GLU A 161 -11.38 -10.23 14.86
C GLU A 161 -12.38 -10.51 13.74
N LEU A 162 -13.48 -11.17 14.08
CA LEU A 162 -14.58 -11.44 13.16
C LEU A 162 -15.22 -10.14 12.68
N GLU A 163 -15.48 -9.21 13.59
CA GLU A 163 -16.03 -7.90 13.24
C GLU A 163 -15.07 -7.14 12.30
N SER A 164 -13.77 -7.19 12.58
CA SER A 164 -12.74 -6.58 11.72
C SER A 164 -12.71 -7.23 10.33
N LEU A 165 -12.75 -8.56 10.25
CA LEU A 165 -12.84 -9.28 8.98
C LEU A 165 -14.09 -8.85 8.22
N LEU A 166 -15.27 -8.88 8.84
CA LEU A 166 -16.53 -8.54 8.19
C LEU A 166 -16.50 -7.10 7.69
N LYS A 167 -16.13 -6.11 8.52
CA LYS A 167 -15.96 -4.71 8.09
C LYS A 167 -15.11 -4.59 6.83
N PHE A 168 -13.97 -5.30 6.78
CA PHE A 168 -13.11 -5.32 5.60
C PHE A 168 -13.83 -5.89 4.37
N LEU A 169 -14.65 -6.93 4.50
CA LEU A 169 -15.39 -7.49 3.36
C LEU A 169 -16.41 -6.51 2.77
N TYR A 170 -17.01 -5.65 3.61
CA TYR A 170 -17.97 -4.65 3.15
C TYR A 170 -17.29 -3.47 2.45
N CYS A 171 -16.28 -2.84 3.06
CA CYS A 171 -15.71 -1.59 2.53
C CYS A 171 -14.31 -1.72 1.92
N GLY A 172 -13.66 -2.89 2.03
CA GLY A 172 -12.32 -3.13 1.51
C GLY A 172 -11.22 -2.37 2.25
N ASN A 173 -11.51 -1.81 3.42
CA ASN A 173 -10.56 -1.01 4.18
C ASN A 173 -10.73 -1.24 5.69
N LEU A 174 -9.65 -0.99 6.44
CA LEU A 174 -9.66 -0.99 7.90
C LEU A 174 -8.73 0.12 8.41
N PRO A 175 -9.07 0.75 9.55
CA PRO A 175 -8.13 1.62 10.26
C PRO A 175 -6.84 0.86 10.60
N ILE A 176 -5.69 1.52 10.44
CA ILE A 176 -4.36 0.91 10.65
C ILE A 176 -4.26 0.23 12.02
N GLU A 177 -4.79 0.87 13.07
CA GLU A 177 -4.80 0.35 14.44
C GLU A 177 -5.50 -1.01 14.54
N ASN A 178 -6.62 -1.20 13.84
CA ASN A 178 -7.36 -2.46 13.82
C ASN A 178 -6.58 -3.54 13.08
N VAL A 179 -5.92 -3.16 11.99
CA VAL A 179 -5.11 -4.07 11.19
C VAL A 179 -3.92 -4.56 12.00
N GLU A 180 -3.21 -3.68 12.70
CA GLU A 180 -2.07 -4.04 13.54
C GLU A 180 -2.49 -4.89 14.73
N LYS A 181 -3.62 -4.56 15.38
CA LYS A 181 -4.17 -5.33 16.50
C LYS A 181 -4.54 -6.76 16.09
N HIS A 182 -5.10 -6.95 14.90
CA HIS A 182 -5.65 -8.22 14.43
C HIS A 182 -4.86 -8.83 13.25
N LEU A 183 -3.60 -8.43 13.06
CA LEU A 183 -2.83 -8.74 11.86
C LEU A 183 -2.67 -10.23 11.62
N TYR A 184 -2.36 -10.98 12.69
CA TYR A 184 -2.16 -12.43 12.64
C TYR A 184 -3.45 -13.15 12.21
N SER A 185 -4.58 -12.86 12.87
CA SER A 185 -5.87 -13.51 12.62
C SER A 185 -6.47 -13.11 11.28
N LEU A 186 -6.34 -11.83 10.88
CA LEU A 186 -6.76 -11.38 9.54
C LEU A 186 -5.95 -12.04 8.43
N SER A 187 -4.64 -12.23 8.61
CA SER A 187 -3.79 -12.89 7.60
C SER A 187 -4.13 -14.36 7.46
N LEU A 188 -4.35 -15.06 8.58
CA LEU A 188 -4.76 -16.46 8.58
C LEU A 188 -6.15 -16.64 7.97
N ALA A 189 -7.10 -15.74 8.28
CA ALA A 189 -8.42 -15.74 7.67
C ALA A 189 -8.35 -15.45 6.16
N ALA A 190 -7.51 -14.51 5.74
CA ALA A 190 -7.33 -14.20 4.32
C ALA A 190 -6.82 -15.41 3.53
N ASP A 191 -5.85 -16.15 4.08
CA ASP A 191 -5.32 -17.36 3.47
C ASP A 191 -6.37 -18.47 3.45
N LYS A 192 -6.97 -18.78 4.61
CA LYS A 192 -7.93 -19.89 4.77
C LYS A 192 -9.22 -19.71 3.97
N TYR A 193 -9.71 -18.47 3.85
CA TYR A 193 -10.92 -18.15 3.08
C TYR A 193 -10.58 -17.60 1.69
N GLU A 194 -9.32 -17.68 1.24
CA GLU A 194 -8.88 -17.27 -0.10
C GLU A 194 -9.27 -15.82 -0.48
N ILE A 195 -9.17 -14.90 0.48
CA ILE A 195 -9.53 -13.49 0.31
C ILE A 195 -8.29 -12.71 -0.14
N HIS A 196 -7.92 -12.87 -1.42
CA HIS A 196 -6.66 -12.34 -1.97
C HIS A 196 -6.44 -10.84 -1.74
N PHE A 197 -7.51 -10.03 -1.74
CA PHE A 197 -7.37 -8.59 -1.50
C PHE A 197 -6.98 -8.28 -0.05
N LEU A 198 -7.55 -9.00 0.93
CA LEU A 198 -7.17 -8.89 2.33
C LEU A 198 -5.71 -9.37 2.53
N GLN A 199 -5.33 -10.47 1.89
CA GLN A 199 -3.96 -10.99 1.98
C GLN A 199 -2.94 -9.95 1.50
N LYS A 200 -3.14 -9.36 0.31
CA LYS A 200 -2.28 -8.27 -0.21
C LYS A 200 -2.26 -7.05 0.72
N PHE A 201 -3.40 -6.73 1.32
CA PHE A 201 -3.52 -5.61 2.23
C PHE A 201 -2.70 -5.84 3.51
N CYS A 202 -2.82 -7.01 4.13
CA CYS A 202 -2.03 -7.43 5.28
C CYS A 202 -0.52 -7.49 4.95
N ASP A 203 -0.14 -8.09 3.82
CA ASP A 203 1.25 -8.17 3.36
C ASP A 203 1.89 -6.79 3.24
N ARG A 204 1.17 -5.83 2.62
CA ARG A 204 1.64 -4.45 2.49
C ARG A 204 1.84 -3.79 3.85
N GLN A 205 0.93 -4.02 4.79
CA GLN A 205 1.07 -3.47 6.14
C GLN A 205 2.27 -4.08 6.88
N MET A 206 2.50 -5.39 6.75
CA MET A 206 3.68 -6.06 7.32
C MET A 206 4.98 -5.51 6.73
N LEU A 207 5.04 -5.31 5.41
CA LEU A 207 6.22 -4.75 4.76
C LEU A 207 6.48 -3.30 5.18
N THR A 208 5.43 -2.50 5.35
CA THR A 208 5.55 -1.08 5.72
C THR A 208 5.95 -0.90 7.19
N SER A 209 5.48 -1.79 8.06
CA SER A 209 5.74 -1.74 9.51
C SER A 209 6.91 -2.63 9.96
N LEU A 210 7.62 -3.29 9.03
CA LEU A 210 8.70 -4.24 9.35
C LEU A 210 9.80 -3.59 10.19
N SER A 211 10.03 -4.15 11.38
CA SER A 211 10.99 -3.66 12.37
C SER A 211 11.50 -4.80 13.26
N SER A 212 12.56 -4.56 14.04
CA SER A 212 13.12 -5.59 14.93
C SER A 212 12.11 -6.09 15.98
N SER A 213 11.09 -5.29 16.32
CA SER A 213 10.07 -5.68 17.30
C SER A 213 9.03 -6.66 16.76
N ASN A 214 8.76 -6.67 15.44
CA ASN A 214 7.71 -7.48 14.82
C ASN A 214 8.23 -8.46 13.74
N ALA A 215 9.50 -8.40 13.36
CA ALA A 215 10.06 -9.25 12.30
C ALA A 215 9.87 -10.76 12.56
N LEU A 216 9.95 -11.20 13.81
CA LEU A 216 9.69 -12.61 14.18
C LEU A 216 8.23 -13.02 13.98
N ASP A 217 7.28 -12.12 14.28
CA ASP A 217 5.85 -12.39 14.08
C ASP A 217 5.52 -12.44 12.59
N ILE A 218 6.08 -11.50 11.81
CA ILE A 218 5.91 -11.46 10.35
C ILE A 218 6.49 -12.74 9.73
N LEU A 219 7.66 -13.19 10.20
CA LEU A 219 8.25 -14.45 9.75
C LEU A 219 7.32 -15.63 10.06
N GLU A 220 6.74 -15.70 11.25
CA GLU A 220 5.80 -16.74 11.62
C GLU A 220 4.55 -16.72 10.73
N ILE A 221 3.91 -15.56 10.57
CA ILE A 221 2.71 -15.39 9.75
C ILE A 221 2.99 -15.80 8.30
N SER A 222 4.12 -15.35 7.73
CA SER A 222 4.51 -15.67 6.36
C SER A 222 4.77 -17.16 6.13
N ASP A 223 5.26 -17.88 7.15
CA ASP A 223 5.45 -19.32 7.09
C ASP A 223 4.12 -20.06 7.15
N VAL A 224 3.23 -19.68 8.06
CA VAL A 224 1.90 -20.26 8.21
C VAL A 224 1.06 -20.07 6.94
N CYS A 225 1.07 -18.87 6.36
CA CYS A 225 0.32 -18.55 5.14
C CYS A 225 1.07 -18.96 3.86
N SER A 226 2.19 -19.68 3.96
CA SER A 226 3.03 -20.07 2.81
C SER A 226 3.43 -18.92 1.86
N ASN A 227 3.55 -17.69 2.38
CA ASN A 227 3.93 -16.51 1.61
C ASN A 227 5.46 -16.40 1.51
N ILE A 228 6.02 -17.03 0.47
CA ILE A 228 7.47 -17.14 0.26
C ILE A 228 8.13 -15.77 0.15
N THR A 229 7.54 -14.82 -0.58
CA THR A 229 8.15 -13.50 -0.80
C THR A 229 8.23 -12.68 0.49
N LEU A 230 7.16 -12.69 1.29
CA LEU A 230 7.15 -12.02 2.59
C LEU A 230 8.12 -12.70 3.56
N LYS A 231 8.15 -14.03 3.55
CA LYS A 231 9.04 -14.84 4.38
C LYS A 231 10.51 -14.56 4.10
N ASP A 232 10.91 -14.54 2.83
CA ASP A 232 12.28 -14.21 2.44
C ASP A 232 12.65 -12.77 2.84
N THR A 233 11.71 -11.84 2.70
CA THR A 233 11.91 -10.44 3.11
C THR A 233 12.11 -10.33 4.63
N ALA A 234 11.28 -11.01 5.42
CA ALA A 234 11.39 -11.05 6.87
C ALA A 234 12.70 -11.73 7.32
N LEU A 235 13.06 -12.87 6.73
CA LEU A 235 14.33 -13.56 7.01
C LEU A 235 15.54 -12.66 6.72
N ASN A 236 15.56 -12.01 5.56
CA ASN A 236 16.65 -11.09 5.20
C ASN A 236 16.74 -9.91 6.16
N PHE A 237 15.61 -9.36 6.60
CA PHE A 237 15.59 -8.31 7.62
C PHE A 237 16.14 -8.80 8.96
N ILE A 238 15.73 -10.00 9.40
CA ILE A 238 16.20 -10.60 10.65
C ILE A 238 17.71 -10.80 10.61
N VAL A 239 18.24 -11.37 9.52
CA VAL A 239 19.69 -11.60 9.37
C VAL A 239 20.48 -10.29 9.44
N ARG A 240 19.97 -9.21 8.85
CA ARG A 240 20.62 -7.88 8.88
C ARG A 240 20.60 -7.23 10.26
N ASN A 241 19.61 -7.55 11.09
CA ASN A 241 19.43 -6.99 12.44
C ASN A 241 19.55 -8.10 13.51
N MET A 242 20.37 -9.12 13.24
CA MET A 242 20.37 -10.36 14.02
C MET A 242 20.77 -10.13 15.48
N GLU A 243 21.70 -9.20 15.73
CA GLU A 243 22.17 -8.86 17.08
C GLU A 243 21.03 -8.36 17.96
N ASP A 244 20.22 -7.43 17.48
CA ASP A 244 19.08 -6.89 18.24
C ASP A 244 17.99 -7.95 18.50
N ILE A 245 17.79 -8.85 17.53
CA ILE A 245 16.69 -9.82 17.56
C ILE A 245 17.05 -11.05 18.40
N VAL A 246 18.24 -11.64 18.21
CA VAL A 246 18.61 -12.93 18.84
C VAL A 246 18.72 -12.83 20.36
N PHE A 247 19.11 -11.66 20.88
CA PHE A 247 19.24 -11.42 22.32
C PHE A 247 17.95 -10.88 22.95
N SER A 248 16.87 -10.73 22.19
CA SER A 248 15.57 -10.34 22.72
C SER A 248 14.87 -11.52 23.41
N SER A 249 14.13 -11.25 24.48
CA SER A 249 13.27 -12.26 25.13
C SER A 249 12.21 -12.83 24.18
N LYS A 250 11.81 -12.05 23.18
CA LYS A 250 10.87 -12.48 22.13
C LYS A 250 11.44 -13.62 21.28
N PHE A 251 12.75 -13.61 21.01
CA PHE A 251 13.40 -14.68 20.27
C PHE A 251 13.41 -16.00 21.05
N GLU A 252 13.56 -15.98 22.37
CA GLU A 252 13.49 -17.19 23.20
C GLU A 252 12.12 -17.88 23.07
N VAL A 253 11.03 -17.11 23.21
CA VAL A 253 9.67 -17.62 23.05
C VAL A 253 9.42 -18.11 21.62
N PHE A 254 9.87 -17.34 20.63
CA PHE A 254 9.77 -17.70 19.22
C PHE A 254 10.50 -19.01 18.92
N ALA A 255 11.71 -19.19 19.45
CA ALA A 255 12.54 -20.35 19.16
C ALA A 255 11.97 -21.65 19.74
N LEU A 256 11.33 -21.56 20.92
CA LEU A 256 10.62 -22.68 21.53
C LEU A 256 9.37 -23.06 20.72
N LYS A 257 8.62 -22.06 20.25
CA LYS A 257 7.39 -22.26 19.47
C LYS A 257 7.66 -22.75 18.04
N ASN A 258 8.71 -22.22 17.40
CA ASN A 258 9.01 -22.42 15.99
C ASN A 258 10.46 -22.92 15.76
N PRO A 259 10.81 -24.15 16.19
CA PRO A 259 12.19 -24.65 16.05
C PRO A 259 12.69 -24.69 14.60
N HIS A 260 11.81 -24.97 13.63
CA HIS A 260 12.18 -25.02 12.22
C HIS A 260 12.53 -23.63 11.65
N LEU A 261 11.86 -22.57 12.12
CA LEU A 261 12.19 -21.19 11.74
C LEU A 261 13.51 -20.74 12.34
N SER A 262 13.81 -21.12 13.59
CA SER A 262 15.12 -20.86 14.20
C SER A 262 16.27 -21.49 13.41
N VAL A 263 16.07 -22.71 12.91
CA VAL A 263 17.04 -23.37 12.02
C VAL A 263 17.17 -22.60 10.69
N GLN A 264 16.08 -22.12 10.11
CA GLN A 264 16.11 -21.32 8.89
C GLN A 264 16.84 -19.99 9.07
N ILE A 265 16.56 -19.27 10.16
CA ILE A 265 17.29 -18.04 10.53
C ILE A 265 18.78 -18.35 10.66
N THR A 266 19.15 -19.39 11.42
CA THR A 266 20.56 -19.77 11.61
C THR A 266 21.26 -20.06 10.29
N ARG A 267 20.62 -20.83 9.40
CA ARG A 267 21.15 -21.13 8.05
C ARG A 267 21.32 -19.86 7.22
N ALA A 268 20.31 -18.98 7.23
CA ALA A 268 20.35 -17.72 6.48
C ALA A 268 21.49 -16.81 6.98
N SER A 269 21.68 -16.70 8.29
CA SER A 269 22.77 -15.92 8.89
C SER A 269 24.16 -16.46 8.50
N LEU A 270 24.35 -17.78 8.52
CA LEU A 270 25.63 -18.40 8.11
C LEU A 270 25.90 -18.22 6.61
N LEU A 271 24.86 -18.30 5.77
CA LEU A 271 24.98 -18.04 4.34
C LEU A 271 25.35 -16.58 4.06
N ASP A 272 24.74 -15.63 4.76
CA ASP A 272 25.08 -14.22 4.64
C ASP A 272 26.55 -13.94 5.03
N ILE A 273 27.03 -14.53 6.13
CA ILE A 273 28.45 -14.42 6.53
C ILE A 273 29.38 -15.00 5.45
N LYS A 274 29.03 -16.17 4.89
CA LYS A 274 29.79 -16.79 3.80
C LYS A 274 29.83 -15.90 2.56
N ASN A 275 28.70 -15.29 2.21
CA ASN A 275 28.59 -14.40 1.05
C ASN A 275 29.42 -13.12 1.24
N ARG A 276 29.36 -12.49 2.42
CA ARG A 276 30.19 -11.32 2.75
C ARG A 276 31.68 -11.63 2.67
N ARG A 277 32.10 -12.81 3.15
CA ARG A 277 33.50 -13.25 3.08
C ARG A 277 33.97 -13.50 1.64
N ASN A 278 33.10 -14.00 0.78
CA ASN A 278 33.43 -14.25 -0.63
C ASN A 278 33.45 -12.98 -1.50
N ALA A 279 32.85 -11.88 -1.01
CA ALA A 279 32.82 -10.60 -1.69
C ALA A 279 34.00 -9.66 -1.33
N MET A 280 34.82 -10.06 -0.35
CA MET A 280 36.08 -9.41 0.03
C MET A 280 37.26 -10.07 -0.68
#